data_AF-R7C4T9-F1
#
_entry.id   AF-R7C4T9-F1
#
_cell.length_a   1.000
_cell.length_b   1.000
_cell.length_c   1.000
_cell.angle_alpha   90.00
_cell.angle_beta   90.00
_cell.angle_gamma   90.00
#
_symmetry.space_group_name_H-M   'P 1'
#
loop_
_entity.id
_entity.type
_entity.pdbx_description
1 polymer ?
#
loop_
_entity_poly.entity_id
_entity_poly.type
_entity_poly.pdbx_seq_one_letter_code
_entity_poly.pdbx_strand_id
1 'polypeptide(L)'
;MVYKINQKKMTVEQVWQYGKERCSDWYSPVTSLTEYQADKDSIVVYAAFAGAPRDEKTGKSKGRPNPCLEEFRWGETTPAVEIRLKNTMGYQAFPVSLKKNLHRKITGTFTPDRQRDPA
;
A
#
# COMPACT_ATOMS: atom_id res chain seq x y z
N MET A 1 3.49 12.51 -0.68
CA MET A 1 3.11 13.94 -0.59
C MET A 1 2.00 14.19 -1.61
N VAL A 2 1.09 15.12 -1.34
CA VAL A 2 0.03 15.52 -2.29
C VAL A 2 0.09 17.03 -2.51
N TYR A 3 -0.08 17.45 -3.76
CA TYR A 3 -0.01 18.83 -4.19
C TYR A 3 -1.29 19.25 -4.89
N LYS A 4 -1.73 20.48 -4.62
CA LYS A 4 -2.75 21.19 -5.38
C LYS A 4 -2.06 22.18 -6.31
N ILE A 5 -2.30 22.03 -7.61
CA ILE A 5 -1.66 22.85 -8.65
C ILE A 5 -2.71 23.80 -9.24
N ASN A 6 -2.44 25.10 -9.20
CA ASN A 6 -3.21 26.10 -9.93
C ASN A 6 -2.42 26.55 -11.16
N GLN A 7 -2.74 25.95 -12.31
CA GLN A 7 -2.01 26.21 -13.56
C GLN A 7 -2.16 27.66 -14.05
N LYS A 8 -3.35 28.28 -13.88
CA LYS A 8 -3.59 29.68 -14.31
C LYS A 8 -2.76 30.68 -13.52
N LYS A 9 -2.59 30.44 -12.23
CA LYS A 9 -1.78 31.29 -11.33
C LYS A 9 -0.31 30.86 -11.25
N MET A 10 0.06 29.76 -11.90
CA MET A 10 1.38 29.12 -11.80
C MET A 10 1.81 28.86 -10.35
N THR A 11 0.89 28.41 -9.50
CA THR A 11 1.19 28.10 -8.09
C THR A 11 1.02 26.62 -7.78
N VAL A 12 1.84 26.14 -6.85
CA VAL A 12 1.77 24.78 -6.29
C VAL A 12 1.67 24.92 -4.77
N GLU A 13 0.66 24.29 -4.19
CA GLU A 13 0.44 24.23 -2.76
C GLU A 13 0.55 22.77 -2.31
N GLN A 14 1.44 22.50 -1.37
CA GLN A 14 1.48 21.18 -0.74
C GLN A 14 0.35 21.07 0.28
N VAL A 15 -0.56 20.13 0.07
CA VAL A 15 -1.77 20.00 0.90
C VAL A 15 -1.69 18.83 1.88
N TRP A 16 -0.79 17.88 1.65
CA TRP A 16 -0.59 16.74 2.55
C TRP A 16 0.81 16.13 2.42
N GLN A 17 1.38 15.69 3.55
CA GLN A 17 2.66 14.98 3.61
C GLN A 17 2.65 13.91 4.71
N TYR A 18 3.46 12.87 4.50
CA TYR A 18 3.68 11.80 5.45
C TYR A 18 5.05 11.15 5.20
N GLY A 19 5.59 10.47 6.21
CA GLY A 19 6.79 9.63 6.10
C GLY A 19 8.12 10.32 6.43
N LYS A 20 8.18 11.66 6.42
CA LYS A 20 9.43 12.42 6.69
C LYS A 20 10.03 12.11 8.06
N GLU A 21 9.20 11.95 9.08
CA GLU A 21 9.61 11.73 10.47
C GLU A 21 9.95 10.26 10.78
N ARG A 22 9.61 9.31 9.88
CA ARG A 22 9.86 7.87 10.09
C ARG A 22 11.26 7.42 9.66
N CYS A 23 12.06 8.33 9.11
CA CYS A 23 13.48 8.15 8.82
C CYS A 23 13.79 6.81 8.10
N SER A 24 14.85 6.11 8.52
CA SER A 24 15.37 4.90 7.86
C SER A 24 14.40 3.74 7.81
N ASP A 25 13.51 3.63 8.80
CA ASP A 25 12.64 2.45 8.95
C ASP A 25 11.58 2.38 7.86
N TRP A 26 11.13 3.55 7.40
CA TRP A 26 10.11 3.68 6.36
C TRP A 26 10.69 4.07 5.00
N TYR A 27 11.91 4.58 4.97
CA TYR A 27 12.55 5.04 3.75
C TYR A 27 12.66 3.92 2.71
N SER A 28 12.08 4.17 1.54
CA SER A 28 12.16 3.28 0.39
C SER A 28 12.98 3.96 -0.71
N PRO A 29 14.24 3.53 -0.96
CA PRO A 29 15.11 4.17 -1.96
C PRO A 29 14.67 3.96 -3.41
N VAL A 30 13.86 2.94 -3.67
CA VAL A 30 13.44 2.54 -5.02
C VAL A 30 12.05 1.93 -4.95
N THR A 31 11.34 1.98 -6.08
CA THR A 31 9.94 1.56 -6.24
C THR A 31 9.04 2.24 -5.21
N SER A 32 7.82 1.74 -4.96
CA SER A 32 6.74 2.34 -4.15
C SER A 32 5.60 2.95 -4.97
N LEU A 33 4.47 3.13 -4.30
CA LEU A 33 3.27 3.73 -4.88
C LEU A 33 2.56 4.58 -3.83
N THR A 34 1.87 5.62 -4.29
CA THR A 34 0.85 6.32 -3.50
C THR A 34 -0.35 6.59 -4.41
N GLU A 35 -1.55 6.29 -3.93
CA GLU A 35 -2.79 6.46 -4.70
C GLU A 35 -3.93 6.93 -3.79
N TYR A 36 -4.74 7.87 -4.28
CA TYR A 36 -5.95 8.31 -3.61
C TYR A 36 -7.13 7.38 -3.95
N GLN A 37 -7.86 6.93 -2.93
CA GLN A 37 -9.01 6.04 -3.04
C GLN A 37 -10.31 6.82 -2.78
N ALA A 38 -10.97 7.22 -3.87
CA ALA A 38 -12.16 8.07 -3.81
C ALA A 38 -13.37 7.43 -3.09
N ASP A 39 -13.42 6.09 -2.97
CA ASP A 39 -14.53 5.40 -2.31
C ASP A 39 -14.51 5.53 -0.79
N LYS A 40 -13.34 5.79 -0.19
CA LYS A 40 -13.16 5.94 1.25
C LYS A 40 -12.60 7.29 1.69
N ASP A 41 -12.35 8.19 0.73
CA ASP A 41 -11.63 9.43 0.94
C ASP A 41 -10.31 9.18 1.70
N SER A 42 -9.49 8.30 1.13
CA SER A 42 -8.25 7.83 1.76
C SER A 42 -7.08 7.87 0.80
N ILE A 43 -5.87 7.84 1.36
CA ILE A 43 -4.61 7.73 0.62
C ILE A 43 -3.98 6.40 0.98
N VAL A 44 -3.75 5.56 -0.02
CA VAL A 44 -2.95 4.34 0.12
C VAL A 44 -1.51 4.64 -0.23
N VAL A 45 -0.59 4.20 0.63
CA VAL A 45 0.86 4.33 0.45
C VAL A 45 1.49 2.95 0.57
N TYR A 46 2.36 2.59 -0.37
CA TYR A 46 3.13 1.36 -0.31
C TYR A 46 4.62 1.68 -0.39
N ALA A 47 5.33 1.56 0.74
CA ALA A 47 6.78 1.71 0.82
C ALA A 47 7.44 0.35 0.54
N ALA A 48 7.81 0.13 -0.72
CA ALA A 48 8.14 -1.19 -1.26
C ALA A 48 9.52 -1.74 -0.86
N PHE A 49 10.41 -0.88 -0.39
CA PHE A 49 11.77 -1.22 0.05
C PHE A 49 12.06 -0.71 1.48
N ALA A 50 11.01 -0.40 2.26
CA ALA A 50 11.16 0.01 3.66
C ALA A 50 11.88 -1.04 4.51
N GLY A 51 12.57 -0.60 5.57
CA GLY A 51 13.15 -1.50 6.58
C GLY A 51 14.22 -2.47 6.10
N ALA A 52 14.88 -2.20 4.97
CA ALA A 52 16.04 -2.98 4.53
C ALA A 52 17.25 -2.72 5.45
N PRO A 53 17.85 -3.75 6.07
CA PRO A 53 19.05 -3.57 6.86
C PRO A 53 20.18 -3.06 5.97
N ARG A 54 20.88 -2.01 6.40
CA ARG A 54 21.93 -1.35 5.61
C ARG A 54 23.30 -1.60 6.24
N ASP A 55 24.29 -1.85 5.40
CA ASP A 55 25.68 -1.81 5.81
C ASP A 55 26.13 -0.35 5.97
N GLU A 56 26.53 0.04 7.18
CA GLU A 56 26.90 1.43 7.49
C GLU A 56 28.15 1.91 6.73
N LYS A 57 29.07 1.00 6.36
CA LYS A 57 30.33 1.35 5.70
C LYS A 57 30.17 1.52 4.19
N THR A 58 29.27 0.75 3.59
CA THR A 58 29.10 0.67 2.13
C THR A 58 27.76 1.22 1.65
N GLY A 59 26.80 1.48 2.55
CA GLY A 59 25.44 1.90 2.23
C GLY A 59 24.61 0.85 1.47
N LYS A 60 25.14 -0.36 1.30
CA LYS A 60 24.47 -1.45 0.57
C LYS A 60 23.45 -2.17 1.47
N SER A 61 22.42 -2.73 0.86
CA SER A 61 21.46 -3.57 1.59
C SER A 61 22.14 -4.88 2.03
N LYS A 62 21.99 -5.24 3.31
CA LYS A 62 22.46 -6.50 3.92
C LYS A 62 21.39 -7.59 3.93
N GLY A 63 20.20 -7.33 3.42
CA GLY A 63 19.09 -8.27 3.46
C GLY A 63 17.93 -7.84 2.59
N ARG A 64 16.83 -8.57 2.71
CA ARG A 64 15.57 -8.20 2.07
C ARG A 64 14.87 -7.11 2.88
N PRO A 65 14.14 -6.20 2.22
CA PRO A 65 13.33 -5.21 2.89
C PRO A 65 12.14 -5.83 3.63
N ASN A 66 11.45 -4.95 4.35
CA ASN A 66 10.21 -5.19 5.06
C ASN A 66 9.16 -4.16 4.58
N PRO A 67 8.55 -4.37 3.40
CA PRO A 67 7.65 -3.40 2.80
C PRO A 67 6.48 -3.04 3.72
N CYS A 68 6.05 -1.78 3.67
CA CYS A 68 4.96 -1.25 4.49
C CYS A 68 3.82 -0.77 3.59
N LEU A 69 2.63 -1.34 3.77
CA LEU A 69 1.39 -0.89 3.13
C LEU A 69 0.54 -0.16 4.16
N GLU A 70 0.13 1.05 3.82
CA GLU A 70 -0.61 1.92 4.74
C GLU A 70 -1.79 2.57 4.03
N GLU A 71 -2.86 2.81 4.79
CA GLU A 71 -4.01 3.60 4.34
C GLU A 71 -4.30 4.68 5.38
N PHE A 72 -4.39 5.93 4.92
CA PHE A 72 -4.66 7.12 5.72
C PHE A 72 -6.01 7.67 5.32
N ARG A 73 -6.85 8.07 6.28
CA ARG A 73 -8.01 8.93 5.95
C ARG A 73 -7.48 10.27 5.44
N TRP A 74 -8.20 10.90 4.51
CA TRP A 74 -7.76 12.16 3.92
C TRP A 74 -7.47 13.22 4.98
N GLY A 75 -6.30 13.86 4.89
CA GLY A 75 -5.83 14.86 5.85
C GLY A 75 -5.14 14.31 7.10
N GLU A 76 -5.29 13.02 7.41
CA GLU A 76 -4.67 12.41 8.59
C GLU A 76 -3.22 11.95 8.31
N THR A 77 -2.41 11.89 9.36
CA THR A 77 -1.03 11.37 9.32
C THR A 77 -0.85 10.13 10.18
N THR A 78 -1.91 9.70 10.88
CA THR A 78 -1.96 8.41 11.57
C THR A 78 -2.61 7.39 10.65
N PRO A 79 -1.99 6.24 10.37
CA PRO A 79 -2.58 5.25 9.46
C PRO A 79 -3.82 4.61 10.11
N ALA A 80 -4.90 4.49 9.33
CA ALA A 80 -6.06 3.69 9.69
C ALA A 80 -5.79 2.19 9.51
N VAL A 81 -4.86 1.85 8.60
CA VAL A 81 -4.36 0.49 8.36
C VAL A 81 -2.85 0.58 8.17
N GLU A 82 -2.08 -0.28 8.84
CA GLU A 82 -0.66 -0.52 8.57
C GLU A 82 -0.43 -2.04 8.48
N ILE A 83 0.12 -2.50 7.36
CA ILE A 83 0.49 -3.89 7.11
C ILE A 83 1.98 -3.93 6.78
N ARG A 84 2.75 -4.67 7.58
CA ARG A 84 4.16 -4.91 7.32
C ARG A 84 4.40 -6.30 6.77
N LEU A 85 4.97 -6.34 5.57
CA LEU A 85 5.50 -7.55 4.98
C LEU A 85 6.92 -7.77 5.52
N LYS A 86 7.31 -9.03 5.73
CA LYS A 86 8.61 -9.38 6.29
C LYS A 86 9.47 -10.10 5.28
N ASN A 87 10.76 -9.75 5.20
CA ASN A 87 11.77 -10.48 4.41
C ASN A 87 11.38 -10.69 2.93
N THR A 88 10.83 -9.67 2.29
CA THR A 88 10.34 -9.73 0.90
C THR A 88 10.61 -8.44 0.15
N MET A 89 10.56 -8.48 -1.19
CA MET A 89 10.69 -7.29 -2.03
C MET A 89 9.37 -6.99 -2.73
N GLY A 90 9.04 -5.71 -2.84
CA GLY A 90 7.89 -5.23 -3.58
C GLY A 90 8.26 -4.34 -4.76
N TYR A 91 7.36 -4.26 -5.74
CA TYR A 91 7.39 -3.19 -6.73
C TYR A 91 6.28 -2.18 -6.44
N GLN A 92 5.03 -2.64 -6.48
CA GLN A 92 3.81 -1.88 -6.22
C GLN A 92 2.79 -2.76 -5.49
N ALA A 93 1.84 -2.14 -4.83
CA ALA A 93 0.67 -2.80 -4.25
C ALA A 93 -0.54 -1.90 -4.45
N PHE A 94 -1.67 -2.50 -4.80
CA PHE A 94 -2.93 -1.80 -5.07
C PHE A 94 -4.06 -2.40 -4.25
N PRO A 95 -4.96 -1.59 -3.68
CA PRO A 95 -6.18 -2.10 -3.09
C PRO A 95 -7.10 -2.65 -4.19
N VAL A 96 -7.66 -3.84 -3.97
CA VAL A 96 -8.54 -4.51 -4.93
C VAL A 96 -9.95 -4.59 -4.36
N SER A 97 -10.95 -4.09 -5.09
CA SER A 97 -12.35 -4.19 -4.69
C SER A 97 -13.02 -5.40 -5.35
N LEU A 98 -13.40 -6.39 -4.54
CA LEU A 98 -14.11 -7.58 -5.03
C LEU A 98 -15.49 -7.23 -5.64
N LYS A 99 -16.18 -6.22 -5.09
CA LYS A 99 -17.49 -5.78 -5.60
C LYS A 99 -17.39 -5.16 -7.00
N LYS A 100 -16.32 -4.40 -7.27
CA LYS A 100 -16.07 -3.80 -8.58
C LYS A 100 -15.54 -4.83 -9.59
N ASN A 101 -14.78 -5.82 -9.13
CA ASN A 101 -14.04 -6.73 -10.00
C ASN A 101 -14.73 -8.07 -10.28
N LEU A 102 -15.74 -8.45 -9.50
CA LEU A 102 -16.48 -9.69 -9.72
C LEU A 102 -17.72 -9.45 -10.61
N HIS A 103 -17.61 -9.83 -11.88
CA HIS A 103 -18.68 -9.70 -12.88
C HIS A 103 -19.82 -10.74 -12.74
N ARG A 104 -19.64 -11.76 -11.90
CA ARG A 104 -20.60 -12.86 -11.72
C ARG A 104 -21.26 -12.78 -10.34
N LYS A 105 -22.57 -12.51 -10.30
CA LYS A 105 -23.40 -12.83 -9.12
C LYS A 105 -23.22 -14.33 -8.86
N ILE A 106 -22.70 -14.68 -7.68
CA ILE A 106 -22.69 -16.09 -7.24
C ILE A 106 -24.15 -16.44 -6.89
N THR A 107 -24.92 -16.81 -7.90
CA THR A 107 -26.19 -17.54 -7.77
C THR A 107 -25.86 -19.02 -7.95
N GLY A 108 -25.20 -19.59 -6.95
CA GLY A 108 -25.02 -21.04 -6.84
C GLY A 108 -25.63 -21.46 -5.52
N THR A 109 -26.80 -22.11 -5.56
CA THR A 109 -27.31 -22.85 -4.41
C THR A 109 -26.28 -23.93 -4.08
N PHE A 110 -25.79 -23.92 -2.84
CA PHE A 110 -24.91 -24.96 -2.31
C PHE A 110 -25.69 -26.27 -2.28
N THR A 111 -25.48 -27.14 -3.27
CA THR A 111 -25.83 -28.57 -3.14
C THR A 111 -24.63 -29.26 -2.49
N PRO A 112 -24.74 -29.72 -1.24
CA PRO A 112 -23.67 -30.49 -0.62
C PRO A 112 -23.43 -31.77 -1.43
N ASP A 113 -22.17 -32.02 -1.74
CA ASP A 113 -21.70 -33.19 -2.48
C ASP A 113 -22.16 -34.48 -1.77
N ARG A 114 -22.72 -35.43 -2.52
CA ARG A 114 -23.06 -36.76 -1.99
C ARG A 114 -21.80 -37.38 -1.39
N GLN A 115 -21.89 -37.79 -0.12
CA GLN A 115 -20.94 -38.71 0.50
C GLN A 115 -20.69 -39.88 -0.48
N ARG A 116 -19.43 -40.11 -0.83
CA ARG A 116 -19.00 -41.35 -1.46
C ARG A 116 -19.00 -42.43 -0.38
N ASP A 117 -19.88 -43.41 -0.51
CA ASP A 117 -19.82 -44.63 0.30
C ASP A 117 -18.51 -45.39 -0.01
N PRO A 118 -17.79 -45.89 1.01
CA PRO A 118 -16.61 -46.71 0.79
C PRO A 118 -16.99 -48.13 0.34
N ALA A 119 -16.15 -48.70 -0.53
CA ALA A 119 -16.23 -50.07 -1.03
C ALA A 119 -15.73 -51.10 -0.01
#